data_AF-A0A365TK62-F1
#
_entry.id   AF-A0A365TK62-F1
#
_cell.length_a   1.000
_cell.length_b   1.000
_cell.length_c   1.000
_cell.angle_alpha   90.00
_cell.angle_beta   90.00
_cell.angle_gamma   90.00
#
_symmetry.space_group_name_H-M   'P 1'
#
loop_
_entity.id
_entity.type
_entity.pdbx_description
1 polymer ?
#
loop_
_entity_poly.entity_id
_entity_poly.type
_entity_poly.pdbx_seq_one_letter_code
_entity_poly.pdbx_strand_id
1 'polypeptide(L)'
;MELGNDLAPVVWLTTSPSWKNHGLPEGSLITGKGDLDLVRQREGVSSKTLYSMDKTKIRIDLDDTYLQTLDISAYRGTDRQDWSGLIDFEKFSKYILRESKNFRNRLGHSTDPSYKAFSKDERTALSCKKPKNISTWKLYFGSIQPERFMSVKYREGNEYVPFDFFKHGYSAMESSGVVYLREKYLKQFHGLCPPINDFEVPKIAAFCTSADSIPHLICKYGESSWIVYLDEDLTVELTRGVLPENIDNIRTLVLNSRIEAERAWDIAVKRYQFFYK
;
A
#
# COMPACT_ATOMS: atom_id res chain seq x y z
N MET A 1 -4.85 -12.89 26.77
CA MET A 1 -5.49 -13.41 25.55
C MET A 1 -4.43 -13.31 24.48
N GLU A 2 -3.70 -14.40 24.28
CA GLU A 2 -2.55 -14.48 23.39
C GLU A 2 -3.03 -14.26 21.95
N LEU A 3 -2.55 -13.20 21.31
CA LEU A 3 -2.65 -13.00 19.86
C LEU A 3 -1.57 -13.87 19.21
N GLY A 4 -1.74 -15.19 19.33
CA GLY A 4 -0.90 -16.20 18.70
C GLY A 4 -1.74 -16.92 17.65
N ASN A 5 -1.53 -16.54 16.39
CA ASN A 5 -1.66 -17.34 15.17
C ASN A 5 -1.67 -16.33 14.02
N ASP A 6 -0.57 -16.28 13.27
CA ASP A 6 -0.45 -15.52 12.04
C ASP A 6 -1.65 -15.84 11.15
N LEU A 7 -2.57 -14.88 11.03
CA LEU A 7 -3.71 -15.00 10.13
C LEU A 7 -3.15 -15.25 8.73
N ALA A 8 -3.59 -16.32 8.08
CA ALA A 8 -3.37 -16.48 6.64
C ALA A 8 -3.74 -15.15 5.95
N PRO A 9 -2.95 -14.68 4.96
CA PRO A 9 -3.19 -13.40 4.33
C PRO A 9 -4.63 -13.33 3.80
N VAL A 10 -5.42 -12.43 4.36
CA VAL A 10 -6.78 -12.15 3.90
C VAL A 10 -6.73 -10.89 3.05
N VAL A 11 -7.06 -11.04 1.77
CA VAL A 11 -7.20 -9.91 0.86
C VAL A 11 -8.66 -9.48 0.82
N TRP A 12 -8.89 -8.20 1.11
CA TRP A 12 -10.20 -7.57 0.95
C TRP A 12 -10.37 -7.06 -0.47
N LEU A 13 -11.45 -7.46 -1.11
CA LEU A 13 -11.78 -7.11 -2.50
C LEU A 13 -13.16 -6.48 -2.58
N THR A 14 -13.44 -5.78 -3.68
CA THR A 14 -14.77 -5.24 -3.94
C THR A 14 -15.16 -5.31 -5.40
N THR A 15 -16.43 -5.63 -5.67
CA THR A 15 -17.03 -5.51 -7.01
C THR A 15 -17.58 -4.10 -7.28
N SER A 16 -17.51 -3.18 -6.31
CA SER A 16 -17.99 -1.81 -6.47
C SER A 16 -17.07 -1.03 -7.43
N PRO A 17 -17.63 -0.29 -8.41
CA PRO A 17 -16.84 0.66 -9.19
C PRO A 17 -16.47 1.92 -8.38
N SER A 18 -17.19 2.20 -7.29
CA SER A 18 -16.99 3.40 -6.46
C SER A 18 -16.04 3.13 -5.30
N TRP A 19 -15.18 4.10 -4.99
CA TRP A 19 -14.33 4.11 -3.79
C TRP A 19 -15.07 4.58 -2.52
N LYS A 20 -16.22 5.24 -2.69
CA LYS A 20 -16.94 5.89 -1.59
C LYS A 20 -17.51 4.86 -0.62
N ASN A 21 -17.44 5.19 0.66
CA ASN A 21 -17.98 4.38 1.75
C ASN A 21 -17.32 3.00 1.86
N HIS A 22 -16.10 2.76 1.35
CA HIS A 22 -15.42 1.46 1.56
C HIS A 22 -14.49 1.45 2.79
N GLY A 23 -14.48 2.53 3.58
CA GLY A 23 -13.64 2.63 4.78
C GLY A 23 -12.16 2.81 4.44
N LEU A 24 -11.86 3.19 3.20
CA LEU A 24 -10.52 3.51 2.75
C LEU A 24 -10.10 4.87 3.33
N PRO A 25 -8.90 4.99 3.93
CA PRO A 25 -8.36 6.28 4.33
C PRO A 25 -8.23 7.24 3.15
N GLU A 26 -8.61 8.50 3.34
CA GLU A 26 -8.58 9.56 2.31
C GLU A 26 -7.37 10.50 2.44
N GLY A 27 -6.41 10.15 3.31
CA GLY A 27 -5.21 10.96 3.55
C GLY A 27 -5.51 12.13 4.49
N SER A 28 -5.11 11.99 5.75
CA SER A 28 -5.33 13.01 6.78
C SER A 28 -4.35 12.89 7.93
N LEU A 29 -4.20 13.99 8.67
CA LEU A 29 -3.48 14.02 9.93
C LEU A 29 -4.24 13.17 10.97
N ILE A 30 -3.57 12.18 11.54
CA ILE A 30 -4.01 11.38 12.67
C ILE A 30 -3.90 12.27 13.91
N THR A 31 -5.00 12.97 14.22
CA THR A 31 -5.07 13.95 15.32
C THR A 31 -5.58 13.37 16.63
N GLY A 32 -6.20 12.19 16.61
CA GLY A 32 -6.80 11.58 17.79
C GLY A 32 -5.81 10.76 18.60
N LYS A 33 -5.63 11.08 19.90
CA LYS A 33 -4.90 10.22 20.86
C LYS A 33 -5.38 8.76 20.79
N GLY A 34 -6.69 8.53 20.69
CA GLY A 34 -7.27 7.19 20.57
C GLY A 34 -6.91 6.45 19.28
N ASP A 35 -6.70 7.16 18.16
CA ASP A 35 -6.28 6.52 16.90
C ASP A 35 -4.80 6.11 16.97
N LEU A 36 -3.95 6.91 17.62
CA LEU A 36 -2.54 6.58 17.87
C LEU A 36 -2.38 5.43 18.88
N ASP A 37 -3.22 5.41 19.93
CA ASP A 37 -3.24 4.32 20.91
C ASP A 37 -3.70 2.99 20.27
N LEU A 38 -4.66 3.04 19.34
CA LEU A 38 -5.07 1.85 18.56
C LEU A 38 -3.95 1.33 17.65
N VAL A 39 -3.20 2.21 17.00
CA VAL A 39 -2.03 1.81 16.21
C VAL A 39 -0.97 1.17 17.12
N ARG A 40 -0.68 1.81 18.26
CA ARG A 40 0.26 1.27 19.25
C ARG A 40 -0.17 -0.09 19.80
N GLN A 41 -1.45 -0.29 20.05
CA GLN A 41 -1.99 -1.54 20.55
C GLN A 41 -1.89 -2.68 19.52
N ARG A 42 -2.01 -2.37 18.22
CA ARG A 42 -1.94 -3.37 17.14
C ARG A 42 -0.51 -3.71 16.72
N GLU A 43 0.32 -2.69 16.58
CA GLU A 43 1.67 -2.82 16.02
C GLU A 43 2.74 -2.99 17.13
N GLY A 44 2.37 -2.85 18.41
CA GLY A 44 3.29 -2.87 19.54
C GLY A 44 4.20 -1.63 19.65
N VAL A 45 4.18 -0.75 18.64
CA VAL A 45 4.97 0.48 18.56
C VAL A 45 4.07 1.67 18.22
N SER A 46 4.36 2.84 18.81
CA SER A 46 3.67 4.06 18.43
C SER A 46 3.97 4.40 16.96
N SER A 47 2.96 4.85 16.22
CA SER A 47 3.19 5.36 14.87
C SER A 47 4.20 6.50 14.94
N LYS A 48 5.30 6.37 14.18
CA LYS A 48 6.25 7.47 14.02
C LYS A 48 5.73 8.55 13.06
N THR A 49 4.61 8.30 12.39
CA THR A 49 3.99 9.26 11.45
C THR A 49 2.57 9.60 11.94
N LEU A 50 2.23 10.89 11.87
CA LEU A 50 0.88 11.37 12.17
C LEU A 50 0.02 11.45 10.90
N TYR A 51 0.37 10.76 9.81
CA TYR A 51 -0.33 10.92 8.54
C TYR A 51 -0.78 9.57 7.99
N SER A 52 -2.04 9.50 7.57
CA SER A 52 -2.54 8.40 6.74
C SER A 52 -2.32 8.71 5.26
N MET A 53 -2.09 7.67 4.45
CA MET A 53 -2.05 7.77 3.00
C MET A 53 -3.47 7.71 2.42
N ASP A 54 -3.75 8.48 1.37
CA ASP A 54 -5.02 8.39 0.64
C ASP A 54 -5.05 7.09 -0.19
N LYS A 55 -5.65 6.05 0.38
CA LYS A 55 -5.83 4.74 -0.27
C LYS A 55 -6.94 4.73 -1.32
N THR A 56 -7.73 5.81 -1.44
CA THR A 56 -8.74 5.92 -2.50
C THR A 56 -8.13 6.26 -3.86
N LYS A 57 -6.87 6.71 -3.89
CA LYS A 57 -6.20 7.15 -5.12
C LYS A 57 -5.86 6.01 -6.07
N ILE A 58 -5.59 4.81 -5.56
CA ILE A 58 -5.17 3.68 -6.36
C ILE A 58 -6.27 2.63 -6.38
N ARG A 59 -6.54 2.09 -7.57
CA ARG A 59 -7.37 0.91 -7.78
C ARG A 59 -6.57 -0.11 -8.56
N ILE A 60 -6.56 -1.35 -8.08
CA ILE A 60 -5.96 -2.48 -8.78
C ILE A 60 -7.11 -3.36 -9.24
N ASP A 61 -7.25 -3.52 -10.55
CA ASP A 61 -8.21 -4.45 -11.11
C ASP A 61 -7.56 -5.83 -11.28
N LEU A 62 -8.35 -6.86 -11.02
CA LEU A 62 -7.91 -8.24 -10.88
C LEU A 62 -8.72 -9.12 -11.82
N ASP A 63 -8.06 -10.06 -12.48
CA ASP A 63 -8.75 -11.16 -13.16
C ASP A 63 -9.24 -12.12 -12.08
N ASP A 64 -10.54 -12.15 -11.77
CA ASP A 64 -11.07 -12.97 -10.69
C ASP A 64 -11.39 -14.42 -11.10
N THR A 65 -11.19 -14.78 -12.37
CA THR A 65 -11.58 -16.10 -12.91
C THR A 65 -10.85 -17.28 -12.28
N TYR A 66 -9.64 -17.05 -11.75
CA TYR A 66 -8.84 -18.07 -11.06
C TYR A 66 -9.16 -18.18 -9.56
N LEU A 67 -9.92 -17.24 -8.99
CA LEU A 67 -10.23 -17.21 -7.57
C LEU A 67 -11.32 -18.25 -7.26
N GLN A 68 -10.89 -19.42 -6.79
CA GLN A 68 -11.80 -20.50 -6.41
C GLN A 68 -12.73 -20.05 -5.29
N THR A 69 -14.01 -20.44 -5.35
CA THR A 69 -14.96 -20.15 -4.27
C THR A 69 -14.60 -20.94 -3.01
N LEU A 70 -14.66 -20.28 -1.86
CA LEU A 70 -14.45 -20.90 -0.55
C LEU A 70 -15.56 -21.92 -0.24
N ASP A 71 -15.23 -23.20 -0.06
CA ASP A 71 -16.18 -24.24 0.34
C ASP A 71 -16.48 -24.24 1.85
N ILE A 72 -17.46 -23.42 2.26
CA ILE A 72 -17.91 -23.26 3.66
C ILE A 72 -18.08 -24.61 4.42
N SER A 73 -18.46 -25.69 3.73
CA SER A 73 -18.76 -26.98 4.36
C SER A 73 -17.51 -27.71 4.89
N ALA A 74 -16.37 -27.52 4.22
CA ALA A 74 -15.09 -28.13 4.57
C ALA A 74 -14.43 -27.49 5.81
N TYR A 75 -14.88 -26.30 6.25
CA TYR A 75 -14.22 -25.52 7.31
C TYR A 75 -14.72 -25.79 8.72
N ARG A 76 -15.65 -26.75 8.92
CA ARG A 76 -16.04 -27.20 10.26
C ARG A 76 -14.94 -28.12 10.83
N GLY A 77 -13.90 -27.52 11.42
CA GLY A 77 -12.85 -28.25 12.14
C GLY A 77 -11.45 -28.15 11.53
N THR A 78 -11.20 -27.26 10.58
CA THR A 78 -9.86 -26.98 10.03
C THR A 78 -9.28 -25.70 10.62
N ASP A 79 -7.95 -25.67 10.75
CA ASP A 79 -7.24 -24.48 11.19
C ASP A 79 -7.32 -23.37 10.14
N ARG A 80 -7.39 -22.11 10.60
CA ARG A 80 -7.53 -20.93 9.72
C ARG A 80 -6.40 -20.75 8.73
N GLN A 81 -5.24 -21.35 8.99
CA GLN A 81 -4.06 -21.29 8.14
C GLN A 81 -4.23 -22.05 6.82
N ASP A 82 -5.14 -23.04 6.79
CA ASP A 82 -5.39 -23.88 5.61
C ASP A 82 -6.52 -23.32 4.72
N TRP A 83 -7.02 -22.13 5.04
CA TRP A 83 -8.13 -21.54 4.32
C TRP A 83 -7.66 -20.95 2.99
N SER A 84 -8.33 -21.36 1.91
CA SER A 84 -8.07 -20.87 0.56
C SER A 84 -9.37 -20.66 -0.20
N GLY A 85 -9.55 -19.49 -0.79
CA GLY A 85 -10.68 -19.20 -1.67
C GLY A 85 -11.42 -17.88 -1.38
N LEU A 86 -12.32 -17.54 -2.29
CA LEU A 86 -13.10 -16.31 -2.33
C LEU A 86 -14.49 -16.50 -1.71
N ILE A 87 -14.90 -15.57 -0.86
CA ILE A 87 -16.23 -15.56 -0.24
C ILE A 87 -16.81 -14.15 -0.13
N ASP A 88 -18.13 -14.04 -0.22
CA ASP A 88 -18.85 -12.81 0.14
C ASP A 88 -18.68 -12.50 1.62
N PHE A 89 -18.32 -11.26 1.97
CA PHE A 89 -18.20 -10.85 3.38
C PHE A 89 -19.46 -11.18 4.18
N GLU A 90 -20.66 -10.95 3.61
CA GLU A 90 -21.93 -11.25 4.30
C GLU A 90 -22.09 -12.74 4.61
N LYS A 91 -21.68 -13.64 3.70
CA LYS A 91 -21.73 -15.09 3.91
C LYS A 91 -20.69 -15.50 4.95
N PHE A 92 -19.48 -14.96 4.86
CA PHE A 92 -18.41 -15.21 5.82
C PHE A 92 -18.84 -14.83 7.25
N SER A 93 -19.26 -13.58 7.44
CA SER A 93 -19.72 -13.07 8.73
C SER A 93 -20.91 -13.87 9.28
N LYS A 94 -21.87 -14.25 8.43
CA LYS A 94 -23.07 -14.99 8.86
C LYS A 94 -22.79 -16.45 9.22
N TYR A 95 -22.09 -17.18 8.35
CA TYR A 95 -22.00 -18.64 8.46
C TYR A 95 -20.74 -19.11 9.17
N ILE A 96 -19.63 -18.36 9.03
CA ILE A 96 -18.35 -18.70 9.66
C ILE A 96 -18.24 -18.02 11.02
N LEU A 97 -18.35 -16.68 11.07
CA LEU A 97 -18.21 -15.94 12.33
C LEU A 97 -19.48 -15.94 13.18
N ARG A 98 -20.61 -16.37 12.63
CA ARG A 98 -21.94 -16.39 13.30
C ARG A 98 -22.36 -15.03 13.85
N GLU A 99 -21.93 -13.95 13.22
CA GLU A 99 -22.26 -12.60 13.64
C GLU A 99 -23.72 -12.26 13.31
N SER A 100 -24.29 -11.31 14.07
CA SER A 100 -25.65 -10.85 13.83
C SER A 100 -25.78 -9.98 12.57
N LYS A 101 -27.00 -9.90 12.02
CA LYS A 101 -27.31 -8.96 10.92
C LYS A 101 -27.02 -7.51 11.31
N ASN A 102 -27.35 -7.14 12.54
CA ASN A 102 -27.15 -5.77 13.03
C ASN A 102 -25.66 -5.43 13.15
N PHE A 103 -24.82 -6.39 13.53
CA PHE A 103 -23.37 -6.22 13.53
C PHE A 103 -22.85 -5.90 12.11
N ARG A 104 -23.20 -6.73 11.12
CA ARG A 104 -22.79 -6.51 9.72
C ARG A 104 -23.21 -5.14 9.21
N ASN A 105 -24.47 -4.77 9.42
CA ASN A 105 -24.98 -3.48 8.99
C ASN A 105 -24.23 -2.34 9.67
N ARG A 106 -23.98 -2.44 10.99
CA ARG A 106 -23.21 -1.45 11.74
C ARG A 106 -21.82 -1.27 11.15
N LEU A 107 -21.12 -2.37 10.85
CA LEU A 107 -19.81 -2.32 10.23
C LEU A 107 -19.86 -1.63 8.86
N GLY A 108 -20.82 -2.01 8.01
CA GLY A 108 -20.96 -1.41 6.68
C GLY A 108 -21.39 0.06 6.68
N HIS A 109 -22.08 0.55 7.71
CA HIS A 109 -22.34 1.99 7.89
C HIS A 109 -21.15 2.72 8.49
N SER A 110 -20.33 2.05 9.29
CA SER A 110 -19.15 2.67 9.93
C SER A 110 -18.08 3.14 8.94
N THR A 111 -18.19 2.72 7.67
CA THR A 111 -17.32 3.15 6.59
C THR A 111 -17.73 4.47 5.95
N ASP A 112 -18.91 5.01 6.30
CA ASP A 112 -19.32 6.36 5.95
C ASP A 112 -18.65 7.36 6.93
N PRO A 113 -17.92 8.38 6.44
CA PRO A 113 -17.28 9.38 7.31
C PRO A 113 -18.24 10.09 8.26
N SER A 114 -19.50 10.29 7.84
CA SER A 114 -20.55 10.92 8.66
C SER A 114 -21.01 10.05 9.82
N TYR A 115 -20.70 8.74 9.81
CA TYR A 115 -21.16 7.79 10.82
C TYR A 115 -20.75 8.18 12.25
N LYS A 116 -19.56 8.78 12.40
CA LYS A 116 -19.05 9.24 13.69
C LYS A 116 -19.81 10.45 14.24
N ALA A 117 -20.53 11.21 13.42
CA ALA A 117 -21.32 12.35 13.86
C ALA A 117 -22.71 11.94 14.39
N PHE A 118 -23.23 10.78 14.00
CA PHE A 118 -24.52 10.29 14.48
C PHE A 118 -24.49 9.99 15.98
N SER A 119 -25.60 10.27 16.65
CA SER A 119 -25.89 9.86 18.03
C SER A 119 -25.98 8.33 18.15
N LYS A 120 -25.98 7.84 19.39
CA LYS A 120 -26.10 6.40 19.69
C LYS A 120 -27.41 5.81 19.14
N ASP A 121 -28.50 6.56 19.23
CA ASP A 121 -29.83 6.11 18.80
C ASP A 121 -29.92 6.06 17.27
N GLU A 122 -29.39 7.06 16.58
CA GLU A 122 -29.27 7.07 15.11
C GLU A 122 -28.41 5.91 14.61
N ARG A 123 -27.25 5.65 15.24
CA ARG A 123 -26.40 4.50 14.90
C ARG A 123 -27.11 3.16 15.14
N THR A 124 -27.91 3.07 16.19
CA THR A 124 -28.73 1.88 16.48
C THR A 124 -29.78 1.68 15.40
N ALA A 125 -30.51 2.74 15.03
CA ALA A 125 -31.49 2.70 13.95
C ALA A 125 -30.86 2.32 12.59
N LEU A 126 -29.67 2.86 12.28
CA LEU A 126 -28.91 2.50 11.08
C LEU A 126 -28.50 1.03 11.06
N SER A 127 -28.17 0.43 12.21
CA SER A 127 -27.81 -0.99 12.28
C SER A 127 -28.94 -1.94 11.86
N CYS A 128 -30.18 -1.47 11.85
CA CYS A 128 -31.32 -2.23 11.32
C CYS A 128 -31.45 -2.15 9.79
N LYS A 129 -30.80 -1.17 9.14
CA LYS A 129 -30.86 -0.93 7.69
C LYS A 129 -29.61 -1.49 6.99
N LYS A 130 -29.79 -2.14 5.84
CA LYS A 130 -28.66 -2.68 5.07
C LYS A 130 -27.89 -1.54 4.37
N PRO A 131 -26.57 -1.40 4.58
CA PRO A 131 -25.74 -0.45 3.84
C PRO A 131 -25.55 -0.90 2.38
N LYS A 132 -25.37 0.07 1.46
CA LYS A 132 -25.41 -0.18 0.00
C LYS A 132 -24.22 -0.99 -0.53
N ASN A 133 -23.07 -0.82 0.10
CA ASN A 133 -21.75 -1.28 -0.30
C ASN A 133 -21.38 -2.68 0.24
N ILE A 134 -21.95 -3.12 1.37
CA ILE A 134 -21.50 -4.35 2.05
C ILE A 134 -21.64 -5.61 1.20
N SER A 135 -22.63 -5.66 0.30
CA SER A 135 -22.84 -6.78 -0.62
C SER A 135 -21.80 -6.87 -1.73
N THR A 136 -20.99 -5.82 -1.91
CA THR A 136 -19.91 -5.79 -2.90
C THR A 136 -18.59 -6.28 -2.32
N TRP A 137 -18.49 -6.45 -0.98
CA TRP A 137 -17.26 -6.82 -0.31
C TRP A 137 -17.03 -8.33 -0.40
N LYS A 138 -15.82 -8.70 -0.78
CA LYS A 138 -15.35 -10.08 -0.83
C LYS A 138 -14.09 -10.23 0.00
N LEU A 139 -13.89 -11.43 0.54
CA LEU A 139 -12.67 -11.83 1.22
C LEU A 139 -12.05 -12.97 0.41
N TYR A 140 -10.78 -12.84 0.10
CA TYR A 140 -9.98 -13.91 -0.47
C TYR A 140 -8.97 -14.37 0.58
N PHE A 141 -9.01 -15.65 0.91
CA PHE A 141 -8.03 -16.29 1.78
C PHE A 141 -6.96 -16.89 0.87
N GLY A 142 -5.75 -16.33 0.91
CA GLY A 142 -4.65 -16.74 0.03
C GLY A 142 -3.92 -15.55 -0.60
N SER A 143 -2.85 -15.88 -1.34
CA SER A 143 -2.02 -14.89 -2.02
C SER A 143 -2.49 -14.65 -3.46
N ILE A 144 -2.58 -13.39 -3.86
CA ILE A 144 -2.82 -12.99 -5.24
C ILE A 144 -1.47 -12.84 -5.93
N GLN A 145 -1.28 -13.57 -7.02
CA GLN A 145 -0.05 -13.50 -7.81
C GLN A 145 -0.04 -12.24 -8.70
N PRO A 146 1.10 -11.56 -8.89
CA PRO A 146 1.17 -10.33 -9.67
C PRO A 146 0.63 -10.44 -11.10
N GLU A 147 0.76 -11.61 -11.74
CA GLU A 147 0.29 -11.88 -13.11
C GLU A 147 -1.24 -11.81 -13.24
N ARG A 148 -1.95 -11.70 -12.12
CA ARG A 148 -3.39 -11.59 -12.04
C ARG A 148 -3.88 -10.16 -11.97
N PHE A 149 -2.97 -9.20 -11.81
CA PHE A 149 -3.29 -7.78 -11.92
C PHE A 149 -3.55 -7.45 -13.39
N MET A 150 -4.74 -6.95 -13.68
CA MET A 150 -5.12 -6.55 -15.04
C MET A 150 -4.77 -5.10 -15.32
N SER A 151 -4.90 -4.24 -14.32
CA SER A 151 -4.53 -2.83 -14.45
C SER A 151 -4.35 -2.18 -13.08
N VAL A 152 -3.51 -1.14 -13.05
CA VAL A 152 -3.42 -0.18 -11.95
C VAL A 152 -3.99 1.14 -12.45
N LYS A 153 -4.92 1.70 -11.69
CA LYS A 153 -5.62 2.93 -12.03
C LYS A 153 -5.45 3.97 -10.94
N TYR A 154 -5.44 5.23 -11.35
CA TYR A 154 -5.38 6.40 -10.48
C TYR A 154 -6.70 7.17 -10.49
N ARG A 155 -7.12 7.65 -9.32
CA ARG A 155 -8.34 8.45 -9.16
C ARG A 155 -8.10 9.91 -9.53
N GLU A 156 -8.67 10.34 -10.65
CA GLU A 156 -8.79 11.75 -11.06
C GLU A 156 -10.25 12.21 -10.85
N GLY A 157 -10.46 12.98 -9.77
CA GLY A 157 -11.81 13.38 -9.36
C GLY A 157 -12.67 12.19 -8.91
N ASN A 158 -13.73 11.89 -9.68
CA ASN A 158 -14.64 10.77 -9.44
C ASN A 158 -14.37 9.56 -10.35
N GLU A 159 -13.41 9.66 -11.26
CA GLU A 159 -13.10 8.62 -12.24
C GLU A 159 -11.74 7.99 -11.98
N TYR A 160 -11.55 6.80 -12.55
CA TYR A 160 -10.29 6.08 -12.53
C TYR A 160 -9.70 6.04 -13.93
N VAL A 161 -8.50 6.59 -14.07
CA VAL A 161 -7.70 6.58 -15.32
C VAL A 161 -6.53 5.60 -15.18
N PRO A 162 -5.93 5.10 -16.28
CA PRO A 162 -4.70 4.31 -16.20
C PRO A 162 -3.62 5.04 -15.38
N PHE A 163 -2.95 4.32 -14.49
CA PHE A 163 -1.89 4.89 -13.66
C PHE A 163 -0.64 5.19 -14.51
N ASP A 164 -0.08 6.37 -14.31
CA ASP A 164 1.20 6.79 -14.85
C ASP A 164 2.08 7.27 -13.70
N PHE A 165 3.27 6.68 -13.54
CA PHE A 165 4.14 7.01 -12.42
C PHE A 165 4.58 8.47 -12.41
N PHE A 166 4.92 9.06 -13.56
CA PHE A 166 5.40 10.44 -13.63
C PHE A 166 4.27 11.44 -13.37
N LYS A 167 3.06 11.17 -13.88
CA LYS A 167 1.88 12.02 -13.70
C LYS A 167 1.29 11.90 -12.29
N HIS A 168 1.24 10.68 -11.74
CA HIS A 168 0.47 10.37 -10.53
C HIS A 168 1.33 10.02 -9.32
N GLY A 169 2.41 9.24 -9.52
CA GLY A 169 3.21 8.68 -8.44
C GLY A 169 4.36 9.57 -7.97
N TYR A 170 5.02 10.28 -8.87
CA TYR A 170 6.29 10.98 -8.61
C TYR A 170 6.19 11.96 -7.44
N SER A 171 5.22 12.88 -7.50
CA SER A 171 4.99 13.87 -6.44
C SER A 171 4.50 13.24 -5.12
N ALA A 172 3.70 12.17 -5.21
CA ALA A 172 3.21 11.45 -4.03
C ALA A 172 4.34 10.74 -3.28
N MET A 173 5.30 10.14 -4.02
CA MET A 173 6.48 9.52 -3.44
C MET A 173 7.42 10.55 -2.80
N GLU A 174 7.65 11.69 -3.46
CA GLU A 174 8.47 12.78 -2.90
C GLU A 174 7.85 13.33 -1.61
N SER A 175 6.52 13.51 -1.59
CA SER A 175 5.78 13.93 -0.40
C SER A 175 5.89 12.92 0.75
N SER A 176 6.10 11.65 0.42
CA SER A 176 6.32 10.55 1.37
C SER A 176 7.80 10.38 1.78
N GLY A 177 8.69 11.25 1.29
CA GLY A 177 10.12 11.23 1.61
C GLY A 177 11.00 10.39 0.69
N VAL A 178 10.43 9.74 -0.33
CA VAL A 178 11.18 8.99 -1.34
C VAL A 178 11.34 9.85 -2.58
N VAL A 179 12.54 10.40 -2.78
CA VAL A 179 12.80 11.42 -3.80
C VAL A 179 13.49 10.79 -5.00
N TYR A 180 12.74 10.56 -6.07
CA TYR A 180 13.27 10.04 -7.32
C TYR A 180 14.12 11.09 -8.04
N LEU A 181 15.12 10.65 -8.82
CA LEU A 181 15.76 11.55 -9.78
C LEU A 181 14.73 12.07 -10.79
N ARG A 182 14.93 13.27 -11.33
CA ARG A 182 14.06 13.83 -12.38
C ARG A 182 13.86 12.86 -13.54
N GLU A 183 12.71 13.01 -14.20
CA GLU A 183 12.23 12.13 -15.28
C GLU A 183 13.29 11.79 -16.33
N LYS A 184 14.10 12.76 -16.76
CA LYS A 184 15.22 12.54 -17.70
C LYS A 184 16.15 11.42 -17.24
N TYR A 185 16.58 11.43 -15.97
CA TYR A 185 17.55 10.48 -15.44
C TYR A 185 16.88 9.17 -15.02
N LEU A 186 15.64 9.23 -14.52
CA LEU A 186 14.88 8.01 -14.24
C LEU A 186 14.62 7.21 -15.53
N LYS A 187 14.33 7.88 -16.65
CA LYS A 187 14.21 7.24 -17.97
C LYS A 187 15.53 6.62 -18.45
N GLN A 188 16.67 7.27 -18.18
CA GLN A 188 17.98 6.66 -18.48
C GLN A 188 18.22 5.42 -17.62
N PHE A 189 17.85 5.45 -16.34
CA PHE A 189 17.90 4.28 -15.46
C PHE A 189 16.98 3.15 -15.97
N HIS A 190 15.77 3.47 -16.44
CA HIS A 190 14.87 2.48 -17.07
C HIS A 190 15.45 1.87 -18.35
N GLY A 191 16.31 2.60 -19.08
CA GLY A 191 17.06 2.03 -20.21
C GLY A 191 18.14 1.03 -19.78
N LEU A 192 18.72 1.20 -18.59
CA LEU A 192 19.72 0.27 -18.02
C LEU A 192 19.06 -0.90 -17.29
N CYS A 193 17.92 -0.67 -16.66
CA CYS A 193 17.13 -1.63 -15.91
C CYS A 193 15.68 -1.57 -16.45
N PRO A 194 15.38 -2.24 -17.58
CA PRO A 194 14.05 -2.20 -18.17
C PRO A 194 13.03 -2.95 -17.30
N PRO A 195 11.82 -2.41 -17.07
CA PRO A 195 10.78 -3.08 -16.28
C PRO A 195 10.57 -4.54 -16.70
N ILE A 196 10.44 -5.45 -15.73
CA ILE A 196 10.23 -6.89 -15.97
C ILE A 196 8.75 -7.17 -16.28
N ASN A 197 7.84 -6.31 -15.83
CA ASN A 197 6.41 -6.39 -16.11
C ASN A 197 5.76 -4.99 -16.14
N ASP A 198 4.49 -4.95 -16.55
CA ASP A 198 3.71 -3.71 -16.76
C ASP A 198 3.48 -2.87 -15.50
N PHE A 199 3.69 -3.45 -14.31
CA PHE A 199 3.46 -2.79 -13.03
C PHE A 199 4.76 -2.42 -12.31
N GLU A 200 5.90 -2.89 -12.82
CA GLU A 200 7.19 -2.57 -12.25
C GLU A 200 7.64 -1.17 -12.69
N VAL A 201 8.07 -0.37 -11.72
CA VAL A 201 8.82 0.86 -11.97
C VAL A 201 10.18 0.71 -11.31
N PRO A 202 11.24 0.40 -12.08
CA PRO A 202 12.61 0.38 -11.58
C PRO A 202 12.93 1.72 -10.92
N LYS A 203 13.54 1.66 -9.74
CA LYS A 203 13.69 2.81 -8.84
C LYS A 203 15.13 3.23 -8.76
N ILE A 204 15.35 4.54 -8.84
CA ILE A 204 16.57 5.20 -8.40
C ILE A 204 16.15 6.47 -7.65
N ALA A 205 16.28 6.45 -6.33
CA ALA A 205 15.73 7.48 -5.46
C ALA A 205 16.57 7.68 -4.20
N ALA A 206 16.60 8.91 -3.71
CA ALA A 206 17.10 9.21 -2.38
C ALA A 206 16.03 8.92 -1.33
N PHE A 207 16.43 8.32 -0.21
CA PHE A 207 15.58 8.12 0.95
C PHE A 207 16.45 8.20 2.21
N CYS A 208 16.17 9.19 3.07
CA CYS A 208 16.92 9.43 4.29
C CYS A 208 16.27 8.68 5.46
N THR A 209 16.99 7.71 6.03
CA THR A 209 16.52 6.89 7.15
C THR A 209 16.96 7.40 8.52
N SER A 210 18.01 8.22 8.57
CA SER A 210 18.54 8.82 9.79
C SER A 210 19.24 10.16 9.53
N ALA A 211 19.33 11.01 10.56
CA ALA A 211 20.02 12.30 10.46
C ALA A 211 21.51 12.18 10.09
N ASP A 212 22.14 11.06 10.47
CA ASP A 212 23.57 10.80 10.25
C ASP A 212 23.83 9.93 9.01
N SER A 213 22.79 9.67 8.20
CA SER A 213 22.95 8.87 6.98
C SER A 213 23.89 9.56 6.00
N ILE A 214 24.84 8.79 5.48
CA ILE A 214 25.70 9.22 4.36
C ILE A 214 24.81 9.42 3.12
N PRO A 215 25.02 10.47 2.32
CA PRO A 215 24.29 10.68 1.08
C PRO A 215 24.36 9.47 0.13
N HIS A 216 23.20 8.98 -0.29
CA HIS A 216 23.11 7.80 -1.16
C HIS A 216 21.81 7.75 -1.97
N LEU A 217 21.82 6.95 -3.02
CA LEU A 217 20.65 6.56 -3.78
C LEU A 217 20.34 5.09 -3.54
N ILE A 218 19.07 4.79 -3.30
CA ILE A 218 18.54 3.43 -3.29
C ILE A 218 18.08 3.09 -4.71
N CYS A 219 18.64 2.01 -5.22
CA CYS A 219 18.27 1.43 -6.50
C CYS A 219 17.49 0.13 -6.27
N LYS A 220 16.41 -0.06 -7.02
CA LYS A 220 15.62 -1.30 -7.00
C LYS A 220 15.23 -1.71 -8.41
N TYR A 221 15.48 -2.98 -8.73
CA TYR A 221 15.11 -3.60 -10.00
C TYR A 221 14.82 -5.08 -9.79
N GLY A 222 13.63 -5.52 -10.17
CA GLY A 222 13.07 -6.83 -9.84
C GLY A 222 13.10 -7.11 -8.34
N GLU A 223 13.65 -8.26 -7.99
CA GLU A 223 13.89 -8.68 -6.61
C GLU A 223 15.19 -8.11 -6.01
N SER A 224 16.02 -7.47 -6.83
CA SER A 224 17.28 -6.89 -6.40
C SER A 224 17.13 -5.47 -5.88
N SER A 225 17.88 -5.14 -4.84
CA SER A 225 18.06 -3.78 -4.36
C SER A 225 19.51 -3.56 -3.94
N TRP A 226 20.00 -2.35 -4.19
CA TRP A 226 21.35 -1.94 -3.84
C TRP A 226 21.38 -0.45 -3.56
N ILE A 227 22.45 -0.01 -2.93
CA ILE A 227 22.72 1.38 -2.60
C ILE A 227 23.91 1.83 -3.45
N VAL A 228 23.83 3.05 -3.97
CA VAL A 228 24.97 3.77 -4.54
C VAL A 228 25.22 4.97 -3.64
N TYR A 229 26.33 4.95 -2.91
CA TYR A 229 26.76 6.07 -2.07
C TYR A 229 27.22 7.23 -2.97
N LEU A 230 26.99 8.46 -2.52
CA LEU A 230 27.47 9.67 -3.19
C LEU A 230 28.83 10.10 -2.61
N ASP A 231 29.71 9.15 -2.32
CA ASP A 231 31.11 9.38 -1.99
C ASP A 231 31.93 9.65 -3.27
N GLU A 232 33.26 9.77 -3.16
CA GLU A 232 34.15 10.00 -4.31
C GLU A 232 34.15 8.82 -5.28
N ASP A 233 34.10 7.60 -4.74
CA ASP A 233 34.17 6.36 -5.50
C ASP A 233 32.81 5.85 -6.00
N LEU A 234 31.69 6.49 -5.63
CA LEU A 234 30.34 5.97 -5.87
C LEU A 234 30.22 4.49 -5.43
N THR A 235 30.60 4.22 -4.19
CA THR A 235 30.62 2.87 -3.60
C THR A 235 29.24 2.22 -3.73
N VAL A 236 29.23 0.94 -4.08
CA VAL A 236 28.00 0.16 -4.25
C VAL A 236 27.89 -0.88 -3.15
N GLU A 237 26.72 -0.93 -2.52
CA GLU A 237 26.40 -1.93 -1.52
C GLU A 237 25.14 -2.70 -1.94
N LEU A 238 25.27 -4.01 -2.10
CA LEU A 238 24.13 -4.89 -2.36
C LEU A 238 23.32 -5.08 -1.08
N THR A 239 22.03 -4.77 -1.11
CA THR A 239 21.13 -4.97 0.05
C THR A 239 20.28 -6.22 -0.10
N ARG A 240 19.89 -6.58 -1.32
CA ARG A 240 19.12 -7.81 -1.62
C ARG A 240 19.34 -8.25 -3.06
N GLY A 241 19.33 -9.57 -3.28
CA GLY A 241 19.35 -10.16 -4.61
C GLY A 241 20.75 -10.22 -5.21
N VAL A 242 20.90 -9.77 -6.45
CA VAL A 242 22.17 -9.76 -7.20
C VAL A 242 22.34 -8.40 -7.87
N LEU A 243 23.57 -7.88 -7.90
CA LEU A 243 23.86 -6.64 -8.62
C LEU A 243 23.67 -6.83 -10.14
N PRO A 244 23.11 -5.84 -10.85
CA PRO A 244 23.05 -5.88 -12.30
C PRO A 244 24.43 -6.01 -12.94
N GLU A 245 24.57 -6.77 -14.03
CA GLU A 245 25.83 -6.91 -14.78
C GLU A 245 26.35 -5.56 -15.31
N ASN A 246 25.45 -4.60 -15.54
CA ASN A 246 25.74 -3.26 -16.02
C ASN A 246 25.91 -2.23 -14.88
N ILE A 247 26.33 -2.64 -13.69
CA ILE A 247 26.46 -1.76 -12.51
C ILE A 247 27.36 -0.54 -12.77
N ASP A 248 28.41 -0.68 -13.57
CA ASP A 248 29.30 0.44 -13.92
C ASP A 248 28.63 1.49 -14.81
N ASN A 249 27.69 1.08 -15.68
CA ASN A 249 26.87 2.02 -16.45
C ASN A 249 25.90 2.78 -15.52
N ILE A 250 25.41 2.13 -14.48
CA ILE A 250 24.55 2.75 -13.47
C ILE A 250 25.35 3.75 -12.63
N ARG A 251 26.58 3.42 -12.21
CA ARG A 251 27.49 4.36 -11.54
C ARG A 251 27.81 5.56 -12.44
N THR A 252 28.05 5.31 -13.73
CA THR A 252 28.25 6.37 -14.73
C THR A 252 27.02 7.28 -14.86
N LEU A 253 25.80 6.72 -14.82
CA LEU A 253 24.56 7.51 -14.78
C LEU A 253 24.50 8.38 -13.52
N VAL A 254 24.82 7.83 -12.34
CA VAL A 254 24.85 8.59 -11.08
C VAL A 254 25.88 9.71 -11.13
N LEU A 255 27.09 9.44 -11.66
CA LEU A 255 28.13 10.44 -11.86
C LEU A 255 27.65 11.58 -12.78
N ASN A 256 27.07 11.24 -13.93
CA ASN A 256 26.54 12.22 -14.90
C ASN A 256 25.31 12.98 -14.37
N SER A 257 24.69 12.50 -13.30
CA SER A 257 23.55 13.11 -12.63
C SER A 257 23.86 13.59 -11.22
N ARG A 258 25.14 13.77 -10.88
CA ARG A 258 25.60 14.07 -9.50
C ARG A 258 24.84 15.22 -8.83
N ILE A 259 24.71 16.35 -9.52
CA ILE A 259 23.98 17.54 -9.02
C ILE A 259 22.52 17.21 -8.71
N GLU A 260 21.89 16.37 -9.55
CA GLU A 260 20.51 15.96 -9.38
C GLU A 260 20.35 14.91 -8.26
N ALA A 261 21.32 14.02 -8.09
CA ALA A 261 21.36 13.06 -6.99
C ALA A 261 21.51 13.77 -5.63
N GLU A 262 22.38 14.77 -5.54
CA GLU A 262 22.57 15.60 -4.35
C GLU A 262 21.31 16.42 -4.04
N ARG A 263 20.66 17.02 -5.06
CA ARG A 263 19.34 17.66 -4.90
C ARG A 263 18.32 16.70 -4.30
N ALA A 264 18.23 15.49 -4.85
CA ALA A 264 17.28 14.48 -4.37
C ALA A 264 17.56 14.13 -2.90
N TRP A 265 18.83 13.97 -2.53
CA TRP A 265 19.26 13.72 -1.16
C TRP A 265 18.87 14.85 -0.20
N ASP A 266 19.15 16.10 -0.55
CA ASP A 266 18.81 17.27 0.28
C ASP A 266 17.31 17.35 0.58
N ILE A 267 16.47 17.02 -0.42
CA ILE A 267 15.02 16.98 -0.23
C ILE A 267 14.63 15.80 0.65
N ALA A 268 15.24 14.62 0.47
CA ALA A 268 14.98 13.46 1.32
C ALA A 268 15.32 13.74 2.79
N VAL A 269 16.43 14.43 3.07
CA VAL A 269 16.81 14.88 4.42
C VAL A 269 15.77 15.86 4.99
N LYS A 270 15.32 16.85 4.20
CA LYS A 270 14.26 17.78 4.63
C LYS A 270 12.96 17.06 4.95
N ARG A 271 12.60 16.03 4.16
CA ARG A 271 11.41 15.20 4.42
C ARG A 271 11.55 14.35 5.66
N TYR A 272 12.71 13.73 5.89
CA TYR A 272 13.01 13.04 7.14
C TYR A 272 12.84 13.97 8.34
N GLN A 273 13.44 15.17 8.29
CA GLN A 273 13.29 16.16 9.35
C GLN A 273 11.84 16.62 9.56
N PHE A 274 11.03 16.70 8.50
CA PHE A 274 9.61 17.03 8.61
C PHE A 274 8.81 15.96 9.36
N PHE A 275 9.13 14.68 9.17
CA PHE A 275 8.40 13.58 9.82
C PHE A 275 8.90 13.26 11.23
N TYR A 276 10.17 13.57 11.57
CA TYR A 276 10.84 13.10 12.78
C TYR A 276 11.38 14.20 13.71
N LYS A 277 11.15 15.49 13.42
CA LYS A 277 11.33 16.60 14.39
C LYS A 277 10.05 16.83 15.17
#